data_AF-A0A3D0NV00-F1
#
_entry.id   AF-A0A3D0NV00-F1
#
_cell.length_a   1.000
_cell.length_b   1.000
_cell.length_c   1.000
_cell.angle_alpha   90.00
_cell.angle_beta   90.00
_cell.angle_gamma   90.00
#
_symmetry.space_group_name_H-M   'P 1'
#
loop_
_entity.id
_entity.type
_entity.pdbx_description
1 polymer ?
#
loop_
_entity_poly.entity_id
_entity_poly.type
_entity_poly.pdbx_seq_one_letter_code
_entity_poly.pdbx_strand_id
1 'polypeptide(L)'
;RNLYNPEFYLLAYQNIAVSQGSMTAGTDKLTLDGMSMERIEKLIAKIKDHSYRPNPARRVYIAKKNSNKKRPLGIPSTDDKLIQEVVRMILEAIYEPT
;
A
#
# COMPACT_ATOMS: atom_id res chain seq x y z
N ARG A 1 2.46 -19.45 -4.34
CA ARG A 1 1.29 -18.54 -4.29
C ARG A 1 1.80 -17.12 -4.45
N ASN A 2 1.31 -16.36 -5.44
CA ASN A 2 1.85 -15.03 -5.80
C ASN A 2 1.82 -14.03 -4.63
N LEU A 3 0.78 -14.08 -3.80
CA LEU A 3 0.65 -13.25 -2.59
C LEU A 3 1.79 -13.44 -1.57
N TYR A 4 2.56 -14.52 -1.64
CA TYR A 4 3.66 -14.80 -0.71
C TYR A 4 5.04 -14.67 -1.36
N ASN A 5 5.10 -14.24 -2.62
CA ASN A 5 6.34 -14.11 -3.37
C ASN A 5 6.96 -12.72 -3.10
N PRO A 6 8.16 -12.64 -2.50
CA PRO A 6 8.83 -11.35 -2.25
C PRO A 6 9.01 -10.47 -3.49
N GLU A 7 9.17 -11.06 -4.68
CA GLU A 7 9.31 -10.31 -5.93
C GLU A 7 8.08 -9.43 -6.23
N PHE A 8 6.88 -9.90 -5.87
CA PHE A 8 5.66 -9.08 -6.02
C PHE A 8 5.69 -7.86 -5.09
N TYR A 9 6.28 -7.99 -3.90
CA TYR A 9 6.41 -6.87 -2.96
C TYR A 9 7.49 -5.88 -3.40
N LEU A 10 8.57 -6.37 -4.01
CA LEU A 10 9.59 -5.49 -4.61
C LEU A 10 9.02 -4.69 -5.79
N LEU A 11 8.26 -5.35 -6.67
CA LEU A 11 7.58 -4.67 -7.78
C LEU A 11 6.53 -3.68 -7.26
N ALA A 12 5.71 -4.08 -6.28
CA ALA A 12 4.75 -3.20 -5.65
C ALA A 12 5.41 -1.96 -5.04
N TYR A 13 6.55 -2.14 -4.36
CA TYR A 13 7.34 -1.04 -3.81
C TYR A 13 7.76 -0.06 -4.91
N GLN A 14 8.29 -0.55 -6.04
CA GLN A 14 8.70 0.28 -7.17
C GLN A 14 7.50 1.08 -7.73
N ASN A 15 6.35 0.43 -7.92
CA ASN A 15 5.14 1.06 -8.44
C ASN A 15 4.64 2.20 -7.54
N ILE A 16 4.65 2.01 -6.22
CA ILE A 16 4.14 3.04 -5.30
C ILE A 16 5.18 4.12 -4.98
N ALA A 17 6.48 3.82 -5.09
CA ALA A 17 7.57 4.76 -4.80
C ALA A 17 7.55 6.00 -5.70
N VAL A 18 7.18 5.83 -6.97
CA VAL A 18 7.11 6.94 -7.95
C VAL A 18 5.91 7.86 -7.75
N SER A 19 4.93 7.47 -6.94
CA SER A 19 3.72 8.26 -6.71
C SER A 19 3.99 9.50 -5.84
N GLN A 20 3.30 10.61 -6.11
CA GLN A 20 3.43 11.85 -5.30
C GLN A 20 3.11 11.65 -3.80
N GLY A 21 2.34 10.60 -3.47
CA GLY A 21 1.96 10.24 -2.10
C GLY A 21 2.87 9.21 -1.41
N SER A 22 3.97 8.79 -2.06
CA SER A 22 4.87 7.75 -1.55
C SER A 22 5.51 8.13 -0.21
N MET A 23 5.95 9.39 -0.09
CA MET A 23 6.54 9.96 1.12
C MET A 23 5.49 10.49 2.12
N THR A 24 4.19 10.29 1.88
CA THR A 24 3.17 10.70 2.84
C THR A 24 2.99 9.64 3.90
N ALA A 25 3.37 9.97 5.14
CA ALA A 25 3.25 9.07 6.28
C ALA A 25 1.80 8.63 6.53
N GLY A 26 1.64 7.33 6.76
CA GLY A 26 0.35 6.70 7.09
C GLY A 26 -0.05 6.92 8.55
N THR A 27 -0.97 6.09 9.05
CA THR A 27 -1.31 6.06 10.48
C THR A 27 -0.19 5.55 11.37
N ASP A 28 0.71 4.74 10.81
CA ASP A 28 1.94 4.21 11.42
C ASP A 28 3.05 5.26 11.54
N LYS A 29 2.86 6.48 10.99
CA LYS A 29 3.87 7.53 10.87
C LYS A 29 5.14 7.12 10.11
N LEU A 30 5.11 5.97 9.44
CA LEU A 30 6.20 5.50 8.61
C LEU A 30 5.96 5.95 7.18
N THR A 31 7.06 6.15 6.47
CA THR A 31 7.13 6.43 5.03
C THR A 31 7.72 5.24 4.31
N LEU A 32 7.68 5.29 2.98
CA LEU A 32 8.10 4.18 2.13
C LEU A 32 9.63 3.96 2.15
N ASP A 33 10.42 5.00 2.41
CA ASP A 33 11.89 4.97 2.54
C ASP A 33 12.43 3.96 3.58
N GLY A 34 11.67 3.65 4.62
CA GLY A 34 12.02 2.68 5.66
C GLY A 34 11.71 1.22 5.32
N MET A 35 11.48 0.90 4.04
CA MET A 35 11.23 -0.47 3.60
C MET A 35 12.52 -1.27 3.43
N SER A 36 12.49 -2.52 3.89
CA SER A 36 13.61 -3.46 3.79
C SER A 36 13.09 -4.86 3.47
N MET A 37 13.98 -5.73 2.98
CA MET A 37 13.65 -7.14 2.75
C MET A 37 13.17 -7.84 4.02
N GLU A 38 13.81 -7.56 5.17
CA GLU A 38 13.40 -8.12 6.45
C GLU A 38 11.96 -7.72 6.82
N ARG A 39 11.57 -6.47 6.55
CA ARG A 39 10.20 -6.00 6.77
C ARG A 39 9.21 -6.68 5.83
N ILE A 40 9.57 -6.85 4.55
CA ILE A 40 8.76 -7.60 3.56
C ILE A 40 8.54 -9.03 4.03
N GLU A 41 9.59 -9.72 4.45
CA GLU A 41 9.52 -11.10 4.92
C GLU A 41 8.64 -11.24 6.16
N LYS A 42 8.80 -10.34 7.13
CA LYS A 42 7.92 -10.28 8.32
C LYS A 42 6.47 -10.04 7.93
N LEU A 43 6.22 -9.17 6.96
CA LEU A 43 4.87 -8.88 6.46
C LEU A 43 4.26 -10.11 5.78
N ILE A 44 5.01 -10.77 4.90
CA ILE A 44 4.61 -12.02 4.25
C ILE A 44 4.31 -13.11 5.28
N ALA A 45 5.14 -13.25 6.32
CA ALA A 45 4.90 -14.20 7.40
C ALA A 45 3.56 -13.95 8.10
N LYS A 46 3.26 -12.70 8.45
CA LYS A 46 1.96 -12.31 9.05
C LYS A 46 0.76 -12.56 8.13
N ILE A 47 0.94 -12.45 6.82
CA ILE A 47 -0.13 -12.75 5.86
C ILE A 47 -0.33 -14.26 5.74
N LYS A 48 0.76 -15.05 5.77
CA LYS A 48 0.72 -16.52 5.71
C LYS A 48 0.05 -17.15 6.92
N ASP A 49 0.31 -16.64 8.11
CA ASP A 49 -0.28 -17.14 9.37
C ASP A 49 -1.63 -16.48 9.71
N HIS A 50 -2.15 -15.62 8.83
CA HIS A 50 -3.39 -14.88 8.99
C HIS A 50 -3.43 -13.93 10.21
N SER A 51 -2.28 -13.58 10.80
CA SER A 51 -2.17 -12.63 11.90
C SER A 51 -2.15 -11.17 11.47
N TYR A 52 -1.94 -10.89 10.17
CA TYR A 52 -1.93 -9.52 9.66
C TYR A 52 -3.27 -8.82 9.88
N ARG A 53 -3.23 -7.66 10.54
CA ARG A 53 -4.39 -6.78 10.73
C ARG A 53 -4.09 -5.42 10.09
N PRO A 54 -4.85 -5.01 9.07
CA PRO A 54 -4.71 -3.69 8.46
C PRO A 54 -4.90 -2.57 9.47
N ASN A 55 -4.18 -1.47 9.30
CA ASN A 55 -4.37 -0.28 10.12
C ASN A 55 -5.56 0.54 9.60
N PRO A 56 -6.31 1.24 10.48
CA PRO A 56 -7.29 2.22 10.04
C PRO A 56 -6.63 3.28 9.14
N ALA A 57 -7.31 3.69 8.07
CA ALA A 57 -6.81 4.74 7.19
C ALA A 57 -6.92 6.13 7.86
N ARG A 58 -5.87 6.94 7.75
CA ARG A 58 -5.86 8.33 8.25
C ARG A 58 -6.70 9.20 7.35
N ARG A 59 -7.68 9.90 7.92
CA ARG A 59 -8.54 10.81 7.16
C ARG A 59 -7.85 12.17 6.96
N VAL A 60 -7.79 12.63 5.71
CA VAL A 60 -7.45 14.02 5.38
C VAL A 60 -8.47 14.59 4.40
N TYR A 61 -8.61 15.92 4.38
CA TYR A 61 -9.53 16.60 3.48
C TYR A 61 -8.75 17.43 2.47
N ILE A 62 -8.91 17.10 1.19
CA ILE A 62 -8.28 17.85 0.09
C ILE A 62 -9.35 18.64 -0.67
N ALA A 63 -8.97 19.81 -1.17
CA ALA A 63 -9.88 20.65 -1.95
C ALA A 63 -10.33 19.92 -3.23
N LYS A 64 -11.60 20.08 -3.61
CA LYS A 64 -12.04 19.73 -4.96
C LYS A 64 -11.52 20.79 -5.93
N LYS A 65 -11.14 20.38 -7.14
CA LYS A 65 -10.75 21.31 -8.20
C LYS A 65 -11.89 22.31 -8.43
N ASN A 66 -11.56 23.60 -8.46
CA ASN A 66 -12.50 24.70 -8.71
C ASN A 66 -13.73 24.75 -7.77
N SER A 67 -13.60 24.33 -6.51
CA SER A 67 -14.71 24.35 -5.55
C SER A 67 -14.22 24.62 -4.12
N ASN A 68 -15.04 25.32 -3.33
CA ASN A 68 -14.83 25.52 -1.89
C ASN A 68 -15.11 24.26 -1.06
N LYS A 69 -15.61 23.18 -1.69
CA LYS A 69 -15.91 21.90 -1.04
C LYS A 69 -14.64 21.04 -0.95
N LYS A 70 -14.50 20.30 0.15
CA LYS A 70 -13.42 19.32 0.34
C LYS A 70 -13.91 17.90 0.07
N ARG A 71 -13.03 17.00 -0.40
CA ARG A 71 -13.26 15.56 -0.47
C ARG A 71 -12.43 14.84 0.60
N PRO A 72 -12.99 13.85 1.31
CA PRO A 72 -12.23 13.02 2.21
C PRO A 72 -11.30 12.09 1.41
N LEU A 73 -10.06 11.95 1.87
CA LEU A 73 -9.09 10.98 1.40
C LEU A 73 -8.67 10.11 2.59
N GLY A 74 -8.62 8.79 2.39
CA GLY A 74 -8.06 7.86 3.35
C GLY A 74 -6.62 7.55 2.97
N ILE A 75 -5.67 7.85 3.86
CA ILE A 75 -4.25 7.53 3.69
C ILE A 75 -3.97 6.26 4.51
N PRO A 76 -3.74 5.10 3.87
CA PRO A 76 -3.40 3.86 4.58
C PRO A 76 -1.99 3.90 5.19
N SER A 77 -1.68 2.94 6.06
CA SER A 77 -0.32 2.73 6.58
C SER A 77 0.63 2.30 5.45
N THR A 78 1.94 2.36 5.69
CA THR A 78 2.92 2.01 4.65
C THR A 78 2.85 0.53 4.28
N ASP A 79 2.70 -0.36 5.27
CA ASP A 79 2.53 -1.80 5.03
C ASP A 79 1.22 -2.08 4.26
N ASP A 80 0.14 -1.36 4.59
CA ASP A 80 -1.13 -1.50 3.90
C ASP A 80 -1.04 -1.04 2.44
N LYS A 81 -0.35 0.06 2.14
CA LYS A 81 -0.13 0.52 0.75
C LYS A 81 0.53 -0.58 -0.07
N LEU A 82 1.56 -1.21 0.49
CA LEU A 82 2.33 -2.24 -0.18
C LEU A 82 1.49 -3.50 -0.46
N ILE A 83 0.77 -3.99 0.55
CA ILE A 83 -0.12 -5.16 0.37
C ILE A 83 -1.24 -4.86 -0.61
N GLN A 84 -1.85 -3.66 -0.54
CA GLN A 84 -2.91 -3.26 -1.47
C GLN A 84 -2.41 -3.27 -2.91
N GLU A 85 -1.19 -2.80 -3.16
CA GLU A 85 -0.59 -2.82 -4.48
C GLU A 85 -0.31 -4.24 -4.98
N VAL A 86 0.21 -5.14 -4.12
CA VAL A 86 0.38 -6.57 -4.45
C VAL A 86 -0.96 -7.20 -4.85
N VAL A 87 -2.00 -6.95 -4.06
CA VAL A 87 -3.35 -7.46 -4.35
C VAL A 87 -3.90 -6.86 -5.65
N ARG A 88 -3.69 -5.56 -5.88
CA ARG A 88 -4.09 -4.88 -7.12
C ARG A 88 -3.49 -5.56 -8.34
N MET A 89 -2.18 -5.79 -8.36
CA MET A 89 -1.49 -6.45 -9.49
C MET A 89 -2.01 -7.87 -9.75
N ILE A 90 -2.30 -8.64 -8.69
CA ILE A 90 -2.86 -9.98 -8.83
C ILE A 90 -4.27 -9.93 -9.43
N LEU A 91 -5.12 -9.01 -8.95
CA LEU A 91 -6.49 -8.88 -9.46
C LEU A 91 -6.50 -8.35 -10.89
N GLU A 92 -5.64 -7.39 -11.23
CA GLU A 92 -5.50 -6.86 -12.58
C GLU A 92 -5.16 -7.98 -13.57
N ALA A 93 -4.20 -8.85 -13.25
CA ALA A 93 -3.85 -10.00 -14.09
C ALA A 93 -5.02 -11.01 -14.29
N ILE A 94 -6.02 -11.02 -13.39
CA ILE A 94 -7.19 -11.91 -13.47
C ILE A 94 -8.32 -11.24 -14.26
N TYR A 95 -8.58 -9.97 -14.00
CA TYR A 95 -9.76 -9.26 -14.51
C TYR A 95 -9.50 -8.46 -15.79
N GLU A 96 -8.25 -8.10 -16.06
CA GLU A 96 -7.82 -7.32 -17.22
C GLU A 96 -6.64 -8.03 -17.94
N PRO A 97 -6.83 -9.29 -18.39
CA PRO A 97 -5.78 -9.99 -19.11
C PRO A 97 -5.50 -9.31 -20.46
N THR A 98 -4.24 -8.91 -20.66
CA THR A 98 -3.71 -8.40 -21.93
C THR A 98 -3.41 -9.50 -22.93
#